data_AF-O60380-F1
#
_entry.id   AF-O60380-F1
#
_cell.length_a   1.000
_cell.length_b   1.000
_cell.length_c   1.000
_cell.angle_alpha   90.00
_cell.angle_beta   90.00
_cell.angle_gamma   90.00
#
_symmetry.space_group_name_H-M   'P 1'
#
loop_
_entity.id
_entity.type
_entity.pdbx_description
1 polymer ?
#
loop_
_entity_poly.entity_id
_entity_poly.type
_entity_poly.pdbx_seq_one_letter_code
_entity_poly.pdbx_strand_id
1 'polypeptide(L)'
;GDSADSFFIVESGEVKITMKRKGKSEVEENGAVEIARCSRGQYFGELALVTNKPRAASAHAIGTVKCLAMDVQAFERLLGPCMEIMKRNIATYEEQLVALFGTNMDIVEPTA
;
A
#
# COMPACT_ATOMS: atom_id res chain seq x y z
N GLY A 1 10.52 0.28 -3.78
CA GLY A 1 10.66 -0.95 -2.97
C GLY A 1 10.68 -2.15 -3.87
N ASP A 2 10.14 -3.27 -3.40
CA ASP A 2 10.09 -4.54 -4.15
C ASP A 2 9.03 -4.56 -5.25
N SER A 3 9.13 -5.51 -6.17
CA SER A 3 8.07 -5.77 -7.16
C SER A 3 6.82 -6.33 -6.47
N ALA A 4 5.63 -6.00 -6.98
CA ALA A 4 4.39 -6.52 -6.43
C ALA A 4 3.96 -7.79 -7.16
N ASP A 5 3.80 -8.87 -6.40
CA ASP A 5 3.42 -10.20 -6.88
C ASP A 5 2.06 -10.67 -6.34
N SER A 6 1.57 -10.05 -5.26
CA SER A 6 0.34 -10.44 -4.56
C SER A 6 -0.45 -9.27 -4.00
N PHE A 7 -1.75 -9.46 -3.86
CA PHE A 7 -2.70 -8.63 -3.11
C PHE A 7 -3.17 -9.39 -1.87
N PHE A 8 -3.40 -8.68 -0.77
CA PHE A 8 -3.72 -9.30 0.52
C PHE A 8 -5.02 -8.77 1.11
N ILE A 9 -5.80 -9.67 1.71
CA ILE A 9 -6.98 -9.33 2.55
C ILE A 9 -6.75 -9.90 3.94
N VAL A 10 -6.93 -9.10 4.97
CA VAL A 10 -6.79 -9.54 6.37
C VAL A 10 -7.99 -10.39 6.75
N GLU A 11 -7.76 -11.66 7.12
CA GLU A 11 -8.80 -12.57 7.63
C GLU A 11 -8.90 -12.50 9.16
N SER A 12 -7.77 -12.33 9.85
CA SER A 12 -7.69 -12.09 11.29
C SER A 12 -6.38 -11.37 11.67
N GLY A 13 -6.41 -10.66 12.80
CA GLY A 13 -5.30 -9.83 13.28
C GLY A 13 -5.29 -8.41 12.71
N GLU A 14 -4.15 -7.72 12.83
CA GLU A 14 -3.95 -6.34 12.39
C GLU A 14 -2.60 -6.18 11.68
N VAL A 15 -2.57 -5.43 10.58
CA VAL A 15 -1.38 -5.14 9.78
C VAL A 15 -1.09 -3.65 9.82
N LYS A 16 0.13 -3.29 10.19
CA LYS A 16 0.66 -1.92 10.17
C LYS A 16 1.36 -1.63 8.85
N ILE A 17 1.00 -0.53 8.20
CA ILE A 17 1.64 -0.05 6.97
C ILE A 17 2.55 1.13 7.31
N THR A 18 3.83 1.04 6.94
CA THR A 18 4.82 2.08 7.20
C THR A 18 5.51 2.54 5.92
N MET A 19 5.83 3.83 5.83
CA MET A 19 6.53 4.42 4.69
C MET A 19 7.75 5.20 5.17
N LYS A 20 8.90 5.00 4.50
CA LYS A 20 10.12 5.77 4.76
C LYS A 20 10.03 7.14 4.07
N ARG A 21 10.43 8.21 4.76
CA ARG A 21 10.56 9.53 4.14
C ARG A 21 11.69 9.54 3.09
N LYS A 22 11.44 10.08 1.89
CA LYS A 22 12.50 10.32 0.90
C LYS A 22 13.47 11.37 1.44
N GLY A 23 14.78 11.11 1.36
CA GLY A 23 15.84 12.10 1.65
C GLY A 23 16.42 12.12 3.07
N LYS A 24 16.01 11.22 3.98
CA LYS A 24 16.70 11.02 5.26
C LYS A 24 17.58 9.77 5.20
N SER A 25 18.86 9.92 5.56
CA SER A 25 19.87 8.84 5.58
C SER A 25 19.42 7.67 6.46
N GLU A 26 19.83 6.44 6.10
CA GLU A 26 19.49 5.17 6.76
C GLU A 26 19.84 5.07 8.26
N VAL A 27 20.52 6.07 8.81
CA VAL A 27 21.03 6.12 10.18
C VAL A 27 19.98 6.57 11.20
N GLU A 28 18.86 7.19 10.77
CA GLU A 28 17.74 7.50 11.67
C GLU A 28 16.73 6.35 11.68
N GLU A 29 16.78 5.50 12.71
CA GLU A 29 15.81 4.42 12.99
C GLU A 29 14.35 4.93 13.06
N ASN A 30 14.15 6.24 13.24
CA ASN A 30 12.87 6.95 13.25
C ASN A 30 12.36 7.40 11.85
N GLY A 31 12.95 6.91 10.76
CA GLY A 31 12.63 7.35 9.38
C GLY A 31 11.32 6.79 8.79
N ALA A 32 10.77 5.71 9.37
CA ALA A 32 9.54 5.08 8.91
C ALA A 32 8.33 5.60 9.70
N VAL A 33 7.34 6.13 8.98
CA VAL A 33 6.09 6.65 9.57
C VAL A 33 4.97 5.67 9.27
N GLU A 34 4.16 5.37 10.28
CA GLU A 34 2.93 4.61 10.11
C GLU A 34 1.91 5.45 9.33
N ILE A 35 1.41 4.91 8.22
CA ILE A 35 0.47 5.60 7.33
C ILE A 35 -0.93 4.98 7.36
N ALA A 36 -1.05 3.71 7.74
CA ALA A 36 -2.32 3.02 7.82
C ALA A 36 -2.24 1.77 8.70
N ARG A 37 -3.43 1.31 9.13
CA ARG A 37 -3.65 0.01 9.75
C ARG A 37 -4.76 -0.72 9.03
N CYS A 38 -4.57 -2.01 8.78
CA CYS A 38 -5.53 -2.89 8.14
C CYS A 38 -5.96 -3.98 9.11
N SER A 39 -7.26 -4.10 9.33
CA SER A 39 -7.91 -5.09 10.19
C SER A 39 -8.79 -6.02 9.36
N ARG A 40 -9.44 -7.00 10.00
CA ARG A 40 -10.26 -8.02 9.34
C ARG A 40 -11.21 -7.44 8.28
N GLY A 41 -11.12 -7.96 7.06
CA GLY A 41 -11.90 -7.56 5.89
C GLY A 41 -11.29 -6.41 5.08
N GLN A 42 -10.30 -5.69 5.63
CA GLN A 42 -9.54 -4.69 4.89
C GLN A 42 -8.43 -5.36 4.08
N TYR A 43 -7.99 -4.67 3.03
CA TYR A 43 -6.97 -5.16 2.12
C TYR A 43 -5.77 -4.21 2.07
N PHE A 44 -4.66 -4.70 1.52
CA PHE A 44 -3.47 -3.90 1.21
C PHE A 44 -2.67 -4.51 0.07
N GLY A 45 -1.80 -3.70 -0.52
CA GLY A 45 -0.91 -4.12 -1.61
C GLY A 45 -1.50 -3.98 -3.00
N GLU A 46 -2.63 -3.31 -3.15
CA GLU A 46 -3.24 -2.97 -4.44
C GLU A 46 -2.46 -1.87 -5.17
N LEU A 47 -1.89 -0.90 -4.46
CA LEU A 47 -1.32 0.30 -5.09
C LEU A 47 -0.26 -0.02 -6.14
N ALA A 48 0.63 -0.95 -5.85
CA ALA A 48 1.69 -1.37 -6.77
C ALA A 48 1.15 -2.14 -7.98
N LEU A 49 0.02 -2.85 -7.81
CA LEU A 49 -0.66 -3.55 -8.91
C LEU A 49 -1.41 -2.58 -9.81
N VAL A 50 -2.02 -1.55 -9.22
CA VAL A 50 -2.78 -0.52 -9.95
C VAL A 50 -1.88 0.44 -10.71
N THR A 51 -0.73 0.80 -10.12
CA THR A 51 0.20 1.80 -10.70
C THR A 51 1.33 1.17 -11.51
N ASN A 52 1.47 -0.16 -11.47
CA ASN A 52 2.60 -0.89 -12.05
C ASN A 52 3.97 -0.33 -11.61
N LYS A 53 4.06 0.13 -10.36
CA LYS A 53 5.27 0.65 -9.71
C LYS A 53 5.68 -0.28 -8.57
N PRO A 54 6.96 -0.26 -8.15
CA PRO A 54 7.39 -1.01 -6.98
C PRO A 54 6.65 -0.59 -5.70
N ARG A 55 6.61 -1.47 -4.69
CA ARG A 55 5.98 -1.21 -3.38
C ARG A 55 6.43 0.14 -2.80
N ALA A 56 5.45 0.98 -2.49
CA ALA A 56 5.65 2.30 -1.90
C ALA A 56 5.87 2.26 -0.38
N ALA A 57 5.31 1.25 0.29
CA ALA A 57 5.32 1.11 1.74
C ALA A 57 5.58 -0.35 2.16
N SER A 58 6.01 -0.54 3.39
CA SER A 58 6.19 -1.82 4.05
C SER A 58 4.95 -2.19 4.85
N ALA A 59 4.62 -3.48 4.91
CA ALA A 59 3.53 -4.03 5.72
C ALA A 59 4.09 -4.95 6.81
N HIS A 60 3.62 -4.81 8.04
CA HIS A 60 4.09 -5.55 9.20
C HIS A 60 2.91 -6.10 10.00
N ALA A 61 2.94 -7.38 10.35
CA ALA A 61 1.95 -7.95 11.27
C ALA A 61 2.09 -7.32 12.67
N ILE A 62 0.97 -6.96 13.28
CA ILE A 62 0.87 -6.65 14.70
C ILE A 62 0.37 -7.91 15.40
N GLY A 63 1.30 -8.66 16.01
CA GLY A 63 0.99 -9.95 16.61
C GLY A 63 0.72 -11.03 15.56
N THR A 64 -0.21 -11.95 15.86
CA THR A 64 -0.58 -13.04 14.94
C THR A 64 -1.62 -12.55 13.93
N VAL A 65 -1.30 -12.69 12.64
CA VAL A 65 -2.14 -12.26 11.52
C VAL A 65 -2.31 -13.40 10.54
N LYS A 66 -3.50 -13.53 9.98
CA LYS A 66 -3.78 -14.40 8.84
C LYS A 66 -4.36 -13.57 7.70
N CYS A 67 -3.79 -13.75 6.52
CA CYS A 67 -4.23 -13.06 5.31
C CYS A 67 -4.62 -14.08 4.23
N LEU A 68 -5.59 -13.70 3.41
CA LEU A 68 -5.78 -14.28 2.08
C LEU A 68 -4.81 -13.58 1.14
N ALA A 69 -4.07 -14.35 0.35
CA ALA A 69 -3.17 -13.85 -0.68
C ALA A 69 -3.72 -14.21 -2.06
N MET A 70 -3.67 -13.27 -2.99
CA MET A 70 -4.10 -13.44 -4.37
C MET A 70 -2.99 -12.93 -5.28
N ASP A 71 -2.51 -13.78 -6.19
CA ASP A 71 -1.47 -13.39 -7.15
C ASP A 71 -1.99 -12.35 -8.16
N VAL A 72 -1.06 -11.64 -8.82
CA VAL A 72 -1.39 -10.58 -9.80
C VAL A 72 -2.27 -11.09 -10.93
N GLN A 73 -2.02 -12.29 -11.45
CA GLN A 73 -2.76 -12.83 -12.60
C GLN A 73 -4.22 -13.13 -12.22
N ALA A 74 -4.44 -13.66 -11.03
CA ALA A 74 -5.76 -13.87 -10.45
C ALA A 74 -6.44 -12.53 -10.14
N PHE A 75 -5.70 -11.55 -9.61
CA PHE A 75 -6.21 -10.21 -9.36
C PHE A 75 -6.69 -9.53 -10.64
N GLU A 76 -5.90 -9.49 -11.71
CA GLU A 76 -6.29 -8.91 -13.00
C GLU A 76 -7.49 -9.64 -13.62
N ARG A 77 -7.48 -10.97 -13.59
CA ARG A 77 -8.55 -11.80 -14.18
C ARG A 77 -9.88 -11.65 -13.44
N LEU A 78 -9.86 -11.58 -12.11
CA LEU A 78 -11.06 -11.57 -11.27
C LEU A 78 -11.56 -10.16 -10.97
N LEU A 79 -10.63 -9.22 -10.79
CA LEU A 79 -10.89 -7.86 -10.32
C LEU A 79 -10.60 -6.79 -11.37
N GLY A 80 -10.34 -7.17 -12.63
CA GLY A 80 -10.23 -6.22 -13.75
C GLY A 80 -11.32 -5.13 -13.75
N PRO A 81 -12.63 -5.47 -13.60
CA PRO A 81 -13.69 -4.48 -13.45
C PRO A 81 -13.63 -3.65 -12.15
N CYS A 82 -13.02 -4.18 -11.10
CA CYS A 82 -12.87 -3.53 -9.79
C CYS A 82 -11.64 -2.62 -9.71
N MET A 83 -10.76 -2.61 -10.73
CA MET A 83 -9.61 -1.70 -10.79
C MET A 83 -10.02 -0.23 -10.65
N GLU A 84 -11.14 0.14 -11.26
CA GLU A 84 -11.68 1.51 -11.15
C GLU A 84 -12.14 1.85 -9.74
N ILE A 85 -12.62 0.86 -8.97
CA ILE A 85 -12.97 1.06 -7.55
C ILE A 85 -11.69 1.28 -6.74
N MET A 86 -10.64 0.50 -7.00
CA MET A 86 -9.37 0.64 -6.28
C MET A 86 -8.66 1.95 -6.60
N LYS A 87 -8.72 2.40 -7.87
CA LYS A 87 -8.20 3.72 -8.28
C LYS A 87 -8.85 4.88 -7.54
N ARG A 88 -10.15 4.81 -7.22
CA ARG A 88 -10.83 5.87 -6.44
C ARG A 88 -10.22 6.04 -5.05
N ASN A 89 -9.74 4.96 -4.43
CA ASN A 89 -9.11 5.02 -3.12
C ASN A 89 -7.67 5.57 -3.18
N ILE A 90 -7.05 5.64 -4.36
CA ILE A 90 -5.70 6.20 -4.54
C ILE A 90 -5.67 7.69 -4.22
N ALA A 91 -6.70 8.45 -4.61
CA ALA A 91 -6.79 9.88 -4.30
C ALA A 91 -6.75 10.13 -2.78
N THR A 92 -7.43 9.28 -2.00
CA THR A 92 -7.41 9.35 -0.54
C THR A 92 -6.01 9.09 0.03
N TYR A 93 -5.24 8.18 -0.57
CA TYR A 93 -3.85 7.97 -0.17
C TYR A 93 -2.98 9.20 -0.46
N GLU A 94 -3.14 9.85 -1.61
CA GLU A 94 -2.38 11.06 -1.94
C GLU A 94 -2.61 12.18 -0.93
N GLU A 95 -3.87 12.45 -0.58
CA GLU A 95 -4.23 13.45 0.43
C GLU A 95 -3.59 13.14 1.80
N GLN A 96 -3.63 11.88 2.23
CA GLN A 96 -3.00 11.44 3.48
C GLN A 96 -1.48 11.60 3.45
N LEU A 97 -0.83 11.26 2.34
CA LEU A 97 0.62 11.40 2.20
C LEU A 97 1.04 12.87 2.18
N VAL A 98 0.29 13.74 1.48
CA VAL A 98 0.54 15.19 1.50
C VAL A 98 0.38 15.73 2.92
N ALA A 99 -0.63 15.30 3.68
CA ALA A 99 -0.80 15.72 5.07
C ALA A 99 0.34 15.24 5.99
N LEU A 100 0.88 14.02 5.79
CA LEU A 100 1.92 13.43 6.63
C LEU A 100 3.36 13.85 6.25
N PHE A 101 3.59 14.14 4.97
CA PHE A 101 4.93 14.32 4.41
C PHE A 101 5.11 15.62 3.61
N GLY A 102 4.03 16.37 3.34
CA GLY A 102 4.07 17.56 2.48
C GLY A 102 4.20 17.25 0.99
N THR A 103 4.14 15.97 0.59
CA THR A 103 4.26 15.48 -0.78
C THR A 103 3.46 14.18 -0.94
N ASN A 104 2.96 13.89 -2.14
CA ASN A 104 2.33 12.61 -2.47
C ASN A 104 3.35 11.48 -2.70
N MET A 105 4.66 11.70 -2.50
CA MET A 105 5.72 10.69 -2.63
C MET A 105 5.82 10.04 -4.03
N ASP A 106 5.27 10.67 -5.07
CA ASP A 106 5.24 10.21 -6.46
C ASP A 106 4.56 8.83 -6.66
N ILE A 107 3.60 8.49 -5.79
CA ILE A 107 2.91 7.21 -5.84
C ILE A 107 2.02 7.07 -7.09
N VAL A 108 1.55 8.17 -7.67
CA VAL A 108 0.83 8.22 -8.95
C VAL A 108 1.60 9.12 -9.93
N GLU A 109 1.52 8.85 -11.23
CA GLU A 109 1.98 9.82 -12.22
C GLU A 109 1.05 11.04 -12.25
N PRO A 110 1.56 12.27 -12.49
CA PRO A 110 0.70 13.41 -12.69
C PRO A 110 -0.25 13.11 -13.85
N THR A 111 -1.54 13.34 -13.63
CA THR A 111 -2.51 13.36 -14.72
C THR A 111 -2.07 14.42 -15.72
N ALA A 112 -1.71 13.98 -16.92
CA ALA A 112 -1.43 14.85 -18.06
C ALA A 112 -2.72 15.52 -18.56
#